data_AF-A0AAV6HQP4-F1
#
_entry.id   AF-A0AAV6HQP4-F1
#
_cell.length_a   1.000
_cell.length_b   1.000
_cell.length_c   1.000
_cell.angle_alpha   90.00
_cell.angle_beta   90.00
_cell.angle_gamma   90.00
#
_symmetry.space_group_name_H-M   'P 1'
#
loop_
_entity.id
_entity.type
_entity.pdbx_description
1 polymer ?
#
loop_
_entity_poly.entity_id
_entity_poly.type
_entity_poly.pdbx_seq_one_letter_code
_entity_poly.pdbx_strand_id
1 'polypeptide(L)'
;MLTTLRTRDYTLFANAIFATNLFPDVLAVTSFTFFAPTDSSLHALDMAATAEDYVVTLHCHIVPAASQSSISDLFLPPLRITTLDSNHDVIQVQRRPVSDIIFVDGVDLVVPDLFYGGEVVVHGFI
;
A
#
# COMPACT_ATOMS: atom_id res chain seq x y z
N MET A 1 -0.43 -10.05 -10.04
CA MET A 1 -0.04 -9.34 -8.81
C MET A 1 1.13 -10.01 -8.10
N LEU A 2 0.96 -11.14 -7.39
CA LEU A 2 2.02 -11.73 -6.54
C LEU A 2 3.31 -12.08 -7.30
N THR A 3 3.20 -12.64 -8.51
CA THR A 3 4.38 -12.90 -9.35
C THR A 3 5.12 -11.60 -9.69
N THR A 4 4.39 -10.52 -9.98
CA THR A 4 4.96 -9.21 -10.28
C THR A 4 5.72 -8.64 -9.08
N LEU A 5 5.12 -8.71 -7.88
CA LEU A 5 5.77 -8.30 -6.63
C LEU A 5 7.10 -9.04 -6.42
N ARG A 6 7.09 -10.38 -6.56
CA ARG A 6 8.29 -11.21 -6.41
C ARG A 6 9.38 -10.87 -7.41
N THR A 7 9.01 -10.58 -8.67
CA THR A 7 9.98 -10.20 -9.71
C THR A 7 10.55 -8.79 -9.57
N ARG A 8 10.00 -7.99 -8.64
CA ARG A 8 10.32 -6.57 -8.45
C ARG A 8 10.91 -6.28 -7.07
N ASP A 9 11.38 -7.30 -6.36
CA ASP A 9 11.99 -7.20 -5.02
C ASP A 9 11.01 -6.80 -3.89
N TYR A 10 9.74 -7.20 -4.03
CA TYR A 10 8.70 -7.11 -3.00
C TYR A 10 8.26 -8.52 -2.56
N THR A 11 9.21 -9.43 -2.40
CA THR A 11 8.94 -10.84 -2.12
C THR A 11 8.40 -11.04 -0.72
N LEU A 12 8.93 -10.31 0.27
CA LEU A 12 8.46 -10.40 1.65
C LEU A 12 7.04 -9.88 1.76
N PHE A 13 6.71 -8.79 1.06
CA PHE A 13 5.34 -8.28 1.04
C PHE A 13 4.36 -9.28 0.39
N ALA A 14 4.73 -9.89 -0.73
CA ALA A 14 3.92 -10.93 -1.37
C ALA A 14 3.68 -12.14 -0.45
N ASN A 15 4.67 -12.52 0.35
CA ASN A 15 4.55 -13.62 1.30
C ASN A 15 3.72 -13.21 2.52
N ALA A 16 3.88 -11.98 3.01
CA ALA A 16 3.12 -11.44 4.12
C ALA A 16 1.62 -11.44 3.82
N ILE A 17 1.20 -10.97 2.63
CA ILE A 17 -0.20 -11.00 2.17
C ILE A 17 -0.82 -12.40 2.31
N PHE A 18 -0.05 -13.44 1.96
CA PHE A 18 -0.50 -14.82 2.06
C PHE A 18 -0.55 -15.31 3.51
N ALA A 19 0.49 -15.00 4.30
CA ALA A 19 0.65 -15.47 5.67
C ALA A 19 -0.38 -14.88 6.63
N THR A 20 -0.76 -13.63 6.43
CA THR A 20 -1.69 -12.92 7.32
C THR A 20 -3.15 -13.09 6.92
N ASN A 21 -3.43 -13.91 5.90
CA ASN A 21 -4.76 -14.20 5.40
C ASN A 21 -5.58 -12.91 5.19
N LEU A 22 -4.99 -11.91 4.51
CA LEU A 22 -5.64 -10.63 4.20
C LEU A 22 -6.72 -10.75 3.11
N PHE A 23 -6.78 -11.91 2.45
CA PHE A 23 -7.70 -12.20 1.36
C PHE A 23 -9.20 -12.17 1.69
N PRO A 24 -9.71 -12.56 2.88
CA PRO A 24 -11.14 -12.50 3.19
C PRO A 24 -11.70 -11.08 3.12
N ASP A 25 -10.97 -10.10 3.64
CA ASP A 25 -11.36 -8.69 3.59
C ASP A 25 -11.19 -8.12 2.16
N VAL A 26 -10.19 -8.63 1.42
CA VAL A 26 -9.96 -8.31 0.01
C VAL A 26 -11.01 -8.96 -0.92
N LEU A 27 -11.70 -10.01 -0.51
CA LEU A 27 -12.76 -10.63 -1.32
C LEU A 27 -14.13 -9.97 -1.13
N ALA A 28 -14.28 -9.13 -0.09
CA ALA A 28 -15.53 -8.44 0.23
C ALA A 28 -15.74 -7.13 -0.56
N VAL A 29 -14.68 -6.53 -1.11
CA VAL A 29 -14.74 -5.30 -1.93
C VAL A 29 -14.35 -5.62 -3.37
N THR A 30 -14.82 -4.83 -4.33
CA THR A 30 -14.62 -5.07 -5.76
C THR A 30 -13.32 -4.50 -6.30
N SER A 31 -12.59 -3.66 -5.55
CA SER A 31 -11.34 -3.05 -5.99
C SER A 31 -10.46 -2.60 -4.82
N PHE A 32 -9.13 -2.68 -4.99
CA PHE A 32 -8.16 -2.38 -3.94
C PHE A 32 -6.88 -1.75 -4.47
N THR A 33 -6.28 -0.95 -3.59
CA THR A 33 -4.94 -0.39 -3.78
C THR A 33 -4.04 -0.89 -2.65
N PHE A 34 -2.93 -1.53 -3.02
CA PHE A 34 -1.88 -1.94 -2.09
C PHE A 34 -0.74 -0.92 -2.11
N PHE A 35 -0.33 -0.50 -0.92
CA PHE A 35 0.87 0.28 -0.66
C PHE A 35 1.97 -0.70 -0.24
N ALA A 36 2.71 -1.24 -1.19
CA ALA A 36 3.72 -2.27 -0.94
C ALA A 36 5.01 -1.67 -0.33
N PRO A 37 5.39 -2.01 0.91
CA PRO A 37 6.68 -1.63 1.48
C PRO A 37 7.79 -2.43 0.81
N THR A 38 8.98 -1.84 0.67
CA THR A 38 10.17 -2.61 0.24
C THR A 38 10.47 -3.75 1.21
N ASP A 39 11.14 -4.80 0.71
CA ASP A 39 11.56 -5.92 1.55
C ASP A 39 12.45 -5.47 2.73
N SER A 40 13.26 -4.42 2.57
CA SER A 40 14.03 -3.82 3.68
C SER A 40 13.16 -3.17 4.75
N SER A 41 12.13 -2.42 4.35
CA SER A 41 11.20 -1.77 5.29
C SER A 41 10.38 -2.80 6.05
N LEU A 42 9.94 -3.86 5.36
CA LEU A 42 9.21 -4.96 5.97
C LEU A 42 10.07 -5.77 6.95
N HIS A 43 11.34 -6.00 6.61
CA HIS A 43 12.29 -6.65 7.51
C HIS A 43 12.56 -5.81 8.76
N ALA A 44 12.69 -4.49 8.61
CA ALA A 44 12.85 -3.59 9.75
C ALA A 44 11.62 -3.61 10.68
N LEU A 45 10.41 -3.68 10.11
CA LEU A 45 9.17 -3.83 10.86
C LEU A 45 9.14 -5.15 11.65
N ASP A 46 9.46 -6.28 11.01
CA ASP A 46 9.51 -7.60 11.66
C ASP A 46 10.50 -7.65 12.84
N MET A 47 11.59 -6.90 12.77
CA MET A 47 12.58 -6.79 13.84
C MET A 47 12.15 -5.86 15.00
N ALA A 48 11.23 -4.93 14.75
CA ALA A 48 10.86 -3.87 15.69
C ALA A 48 9.46 -4.04 16.31
N ALA A 49 8.56 -4.76 15.65
CA ALA A 49 7.16 -4.90 16.02
C ALA A 49 6.85 -6.28 16.59
N THR A 50 5.78 -6.38 17.38
CA THR A 50 5.21 -7.68 17.73
C THR A 50 4.48 -8.28 16.52
N ALA A 51 4.19 -9.59 16.55
CA ALA A 51 3.44 -10.23 15.48
C ALA A 51 2.04 -9.61 15.29
N GLU A 52 1.40 -9.14 16.35
CA GLU A 52 0.11 -8.46 16.29
C GLU A 52 0.23 -7.08 15.62
N ASP A 53 1.18 -6.27 16.07
CA ASP A 53 1.45 -4.94 15.49
C ASP A 53 1.88 -5.03 14.03
N TYR A 54 2.63 -6.06 13.67
CA TYR A 54 3.04 -6.34 12.30
C TYR A 54 1.84 -6.56 11.37
N VAL A 55 0.87 -7.36 11.81
CA VAL A 55 -0.36 -7.64 11.05
C VAL A 55 -1.20 -6.37 10.93
N VAL A 56 -1.41 -5.64 12.03
CA VAL A 56 -2.15 -4.37 12.02
C VAL A 56 -1.51 -3.36 11.07
N THR A 57 -0.19 -3.22 11.13
CA THR A 57 0.57 -2.33 10.24
C THR A 57 0.40 -2.74 8.78
N LEU A 58 0.42 -4.03 8.46
CA LEU A 58 0.17 -4.52 7.11
C LEU A 58 -1.25 -4.21 6.61
N HIS A 59 -2.26 -4.28 7.48
CA HIS A 59 -3.63 -3.91 7.12
C HIS A 59 -3.73 -2.43 6.72
N CYS A 60 -2.98 -1.52 7.37
CA CYS A 60 -2.96 -0.11 7.01
C CYS A 60 -2.40 0.17 5.60
N HIS A 61 -1.65 -0.78 5.03
CA HIS A 61 -1.11 -0.69 3.67
C HIS A 61 -2.09 -1.18 2.60
N ILE A 62 -3.30 -1.59 2.98
CA ILE A 62 -4.34 -2.05 2.07
C ILE A 62 -5.51 -1.09 2.14
N VAL A 63 -5.86 -0.52 0.99
CA VAL A 63 -6.97 0.42 0.89
C VAL A 63 -8.06 -0.15 -0.01
N PRO A 64 -9.31 -0.24 0.48
CA PRO A 64 -10.48 -0.51 -0.35
C PRO A 64 -10.67 0.67 -1.32
N ALA A 65 -10.56 0.45 -2.60
CA ALA A 65 -10.80 1.50 -3.57
C ALA A 65 -12.23 1.38 -4.10
N ALA A 66 -13.13 2.27 -3.69
CA ALA A 66 -14.36 2.54 -4.46
C ALA A 66 -14.07 3.39 -5.72
N SER A 67 -12.83 3.83 -5.89
CA SER A 67 -12.40 4.67 -7.00
C SER A 67 -10.97 4.31 -7.32
N GLN A 68 -10.78 3.68 -8.49
CA GLN A 68 -9.50 3.35 -9.07
C GLN A 68 -8.66 4.63 -9.17
N SER A 69 -7.88 4.95 -8.14
CA SER A 69 -6.89 6.02 -8.25
C SER A 69 -5.82 5.50 -9.18
N SER A 70 -5.92 5.86 -10.45
CA SER A 70 -4.74 5.86 -11.31
C SER A 70 -3.68 6.69 -10.58
N ILE A 71 -2.41 6.37 -10.77
CA ILE A 71 -1.28 7.26 -10.43
C ILE A 71 -1.62 8.73 -10.70
N SER A 72 -2.32 9.02 -11.79
CA SER A 72 -2.72 10.35 -12.24
C SER A 72 -3.57 11.09 -11.21
N ASP A 73 -4.41 10.38 -10.46
CA ASP A 73 -5.21 10.93 -9.38
C ASP A 73 -4.37 11.16 -8.11
N LEU A 74 -3.37 10.32 -7.86
CA LEU A 74 -2.36 10.53 -6.80
C LEU A 74 -1.46 11.74 -7.10
N PHE A 75 -1.25 12.09 -8.37
CA PHE A 75 -0.51 13.27 -8.82
C PHE A 75 -1.32 14.58 -8.75
N LEU A 76 -2.56 14.56 -8.27
CA LEU A 76 -3.38 15.75 -7.97
C LEU A 76 -3.49 16.06 -6.46
N PRO A 77 -2.40 16.25 -5.70
CA PRO A 77 -2.48 16.58 -4.29
C PRO A 77 -2.96 18.02 -4.04
N PRO A 78 -3.60 18.27 -2.88
CA PRO A 78 -3.80 17.33 -1.78
C PRO A 78 -4.98 16.37 -2.01
N LEU A 79 -4.75 15.06 -1.85
CA LEU A 79 -5.79 14.01 -1.94
C LEU A 79 -5.91 13.30 -0.58
N ARG A 80 -7.15 13.16 -0.10
CA ARG A 80 -7.51 12.39 1.09
C ARG A 80 -8.21 11.13 0.66
N ILE A 81 -7.63 9.97 0.93
CA ILE A 81 -8.20 8.66 0.58
C ILE A 81 -8.75 8.01 1.86
N THR A 82 -10.05 7.72 1.89
CA THR A 82 -10.71 7.00 2.98
C THR A 82 -10.33 5.51 2.95
N THR A 83 -9.91 4.96 4.09
CA THR A 83 -9.54 3.53 4.21
C THR A 83 -10.72 2.67 4.71
N LEU A 84 -10.55 1.34 4.76
CA LEU A 84 -11.59 0.38 5.22
C LEU A 84 -11.83 0.45 6.74
N ASP A 85 -10.92 1.08 7.48
CA ASP A 85 -11.01 1.20 8.92
C ASP A 85 -11.58 2.57 9.29
N SER A 86 -12.78 2.57 9.87
CA SER A 86 -13.45 3.76 10.42
C SER A 86 -12.66 4.47 11.52
N ASN A 87 -11.58 3.88 12.06
CA ASN A 87 -10.67 4.52 13.00
C ASN A 87 -9.39 5.08 12.35
N HIS A 88 -9.00 4.64 11.15
CA HIS A 88 -7.82 5.12 10.42
C HIS A 88 -8.27 5.81 9.12
N ASP A 89 -8.92 6.94 9.33
CA ASP A 89 -9.97 7.45 8.44
C ASP A 89 -9.43 8.09 7.15
N VAL A 90 -8.14 8.46 7.06
CA VAL A 90 -7.61 9.17 5.90
C VAL A 90 -6.12 8.93 5.67
N ILE A 91 -5.80 8.36 4.52
CA ILE A 91 -4.44 8.43 3.96
C ILE A 91 -4.28 9.76 3.23
N GLN A 92 -3.29 10.56 3.66
CA GLN A 92 -2.97 11.83 3.03
C GLN A 92 -1.88 11.65 1.98
N VAL A 93 -2.24 11.89 0.73
CA VAL A 93 -1.31 11.95 -0.38
C VAL A 93 -0.90 13.40 -0.57
N GLN A 94 0.40 13.63 -0.48
CA GLN A 94 1.00 14.96 -0.57
C GLN A 94 2.17 14.92 -1.54
N ARG A 95 2.49 16.07 -2.14
CA ARG A 95 3.66 16.23 -3.00
C ARG A 95 4.63 17.17 -2.33
N ARG A 96 5.89 16.76 -2.25
CA ARG A 96 6.95 17.60 -1.71
C ARG A 96 7.20 18.76 -2.71
N PRO A 97 7.08 20.03 -2.29
CA PRO A 97 7.16 21.18 -3.21
C PRO A 97 8.49 21.31 -3.96
N VAL A 98 9.57 20.72 -3.44
CA VAL A 98 10.95 20.91 -3.92
C VAL A 98 11.45 19.75 -4.78
N SER A 99 10.95 18.53 -4.56
CA SER A 99 11.47 17.31 -5.21
C SER A 99 10.45 16.57 -6.06
N ASP A 100 9.20 17.04 -6.12
CA ASP A 100 8.09 16.38 -6.82
C ASP A 100 7.80 14.93 -6.38
N ILE A 101 8.39 14.52 -5.26
CA ILE A 101 8.14 13.21 -4.64
C ILE A 101 6.73 13.23 -4.04
N ILE A 102 5.93 12.24 -4.43
CA ILE A 102 4.68 11.93 -3.75
C ILE A 102 5.02 11.19 -2.46
N PHE A 103 4.40 11.59 -1.35
CA PHE A 103 4.46 10.86 -0.10
C PHE A 103 3.05 10.64 0.43
N VAL A 104 2.90 9.51 1.12
CA VAL A 104 1.64 9.01 1.63
C VAL A 104 1.82 8.82 3.13
N ASP A 105 1.12 9.63 3.91
CA ASP A 105 1.26 9.71 5.38
C ASP A 105 2.73 9.85 5.86
N GLY A 106 3.54 10.59 5.10
CA GLY A 106 4.96 10.83 5.39
C GLY A 106 5.92 9.79 4.81
N VAL A 107 5.42 8.73 4.15
CA VAL A 107 6.20 7.68 3.50
C VAL A 107 6.36 7.98 2.01
N ASP A 108 7.60 7.99 1.51
CA ASP A 108 7.88 8.35 0.12
C ASP A 108 7.44 7.22 -0.86
N LEU A 109 6.70 7.61 -1.91
CA LEU A 109 6.33 6.73 -3.01
C LEU A 109 7.54 6.53 -3.93
N VAL A 110 8.05 5.30 -4.00
CA VAL A 110 9.29 4.98 -4.75
C VAL A 110 9.00 4.34 -6.10
N VAL A 111 7.99 3.46 -6.17
CA VAL A 111 7.64 2.74 -7.40
C VAL A 111 6.15 2.84 -7.65
N PRO A 112 5.69 3.88 -8.34
CA PRO A 112 4.28 4.05 -8.55
C PRO A 112 3.81 3.07 -9.65
N ASP A 113 2.57 2.57 -9.58
CA ASP A 113 2.00 1.57 -10.51
C ASP A 113 2.85 0.29 -10.69
N LEU A 114 3.41 -0.21 -9.58
CA LEU A 114 4.15 -1.47 -9.53
C LEU A 114 3.37 -2.64 -10.17
N PHE A 115 2.04 -2.63 -10.02
CA PHE A 115 1.15 -3.56 -10.72
C PHE A 115 -0.21 -2.90 -10.97
N TYR A 116 -0.79 -3.14 -12.16
CA TYR A 116 -2.15 -2.75 -12.51
C TYR A 116 -2.91 -3.94 -13.09
N GLY A 117 -3.97 -4.37 -12.41
CA GLY A 117 -4.78 -5.55 -12.73
C GLY A 117 -6.26 -5.24 -12.92
N GLY A 118 -6.62 -4.00 -13.26
CA GLY A 118 -8.00 -3.54 -13.41
C GLY A 118 -8.70 -3.25 -12.07
N GLU A 119 -8.85 -4.28 -11.23
CA GLU A 119 -9.47 -4.17 -9.90
C GLU A 119 -8.43 -4.03 -8.78
N VAL A 120 -7.16 -4.30 -9.10
CA VAL A 120 -6.06 -4.25 -8.13
C VAL A 120 -4.95 -3.35 -8.65
N VAL A 121 -4.57 -2.37 -7.84
CA VAL A 121 -3.43 -1.50 -8.08
C VAL A 121 -2.41 -1.72 -6.96
N VAL A 122 -1.12 -1.67 -7.29
CA VAL A 122 -0.04 -1.73 -6.30
C VAL A 122 0.92 -0.58 -6.56
N HIS A 123 1.28 0.14 -5.50
CA HIS A 123 2.29 1.17 -5.48
C HIS A 123 3.37 0.81 -4.46
N GLY A 124 4.64 0.96 -4.79
CA GLY A 124 5.78 0.64 -3.93
C GLY A 124 6.31 1.84 -3.14
N PHE A 125 6.60 1.64 -1.85
CA PHE A 125 7.01 2.65 -0.87
C PHE A 125 8.25 2.21 -0.09
N ILE A 126 9.00 3.19 0.47
CA ILE A 126 10.17 2.97 1.33
C ILE A 126 9.90 3.30 2.80
#